data_AF-A0A255R2C8-F1
#
_entry.id   AF-A0A255R2C8-F1
#
_cell.length_a   1.000
_cell.length_b   1.000
_cell.length_c   1.000
_cell.angle_alpha   90.00
_cell.angle_beta   90.00
_cell.angle_gamma   90.00
#
_symmetry.space_group_name_H-M   'P 1'
#
loop_
_entity.id
_entity.type
_entity.pdbx_description
1 polymer ?
#
loop_
_entity_poly.entity_id
_entity_poly.type
_entity_poly.pdbx_seq_one_letter_code
_entity_poly.pdbx_strand_id
1 'polypeptide(L)'
;MSLLKKLFGRTTPKNVTIEVDSVWQTDQAKHNGISQEIERADRSDAVAILTIAHFPDSLDWLQAICESCESETPLMAVLAKELSADIAAQLDVGPNDMIQLVVAERHPLTRVDDKVLKDFAAVLPCRCRVTYHLSLEEPLMQQFGGERISKMLEMLGMQPDERIESPIVTRAIRNAQKKISENVSPNGPSDLRANSMQEWFDKNVRK
;
A
#
# COMPACT_ATOMS: atom_id res chain seq x y z
N MET A 1 -23.24 -17.48 18.13
CA MET A 1 -22.13 -17.22 17.17
C MET A 1 -20.81 -17.36 17.91
N SER A 2 -19.93 -18.22 17.41
CA SER A 2 -18.85 -18.85 18.18
C SER A 2 -17.72 -17.89 18.65
N LEU A 3 -17.33 -18.03 19.93
CA LEU A 3 -16.19 -17.38 20.59
C LEU A 3 -14.86 -17.54 19.82
N LEU A 4 -14.74 -18.60 19.02
CA LEU A 4 -13.54 -18.92 18.23
C LEU A 4 -13.27 -17.91 17.10
N LYS A 5 -14.28 -17.19 16.59
CA LYS A 5 -14.05 -16.14 15.57
C LYS A 5 -13.33 -14.91 16.15
N LYS A 6 -13.49 -14.62 17.45
CA LYS A 6 -12.82 -13.49 18.12
C LYS A 6 -11.33 -13.74 18.41
N LEU A 7 -10.90 -15.00 18.47
CA LEU A 7 -9.51 -15.36 18.77
C LEU A 7 -8.64 -15.54 17.51
N PHE A 8 -9.23 -15.80 16.34
CA PHE A 8 -8.45 -16.13 15.12
C PHE A 8 -8.97 -15.51 13.80
N GLY A 9 -9.97 -14.63 13.83
CA GLY A 9 -10.53 -14.03 12.62
C GLY A 9 -9.94 -12.68 12.27
N ARG A 10 -8.81 -12.64 11.53
CA ARG A 10 -8.41 -11.46 10.74
C ARG A 10 -9.39 -11.29 9.57
N THR A 11 -10.56 -10.73 9.83
CA THR A 11 -11.49 -10.36 8.76
C THR A 11 -11.27 -8.91 8.39
N THR A 12 -10.97 -8.64 7.13
CA THR A 12 -11.01 -7.29 6.56
C THR A 12 -12.35 -6.63 6.91
N PRO A 13 -12.37 -5.35 7.35
CA PRO A 13 -13.62 -4.65 7.64
C PRO A 13 -14.57 -4.69 6.44
N LYS A 14 -15.88 -4.78 6.69
CA LYS A 14 -16.89 -4.93 5.62
C LYS A 14 -16.94 -3.72 4.67
N ASN A 15 -16.50 -2.57 5.14
CA ASN A 15 -16.45 -1.32 4.39
C ASN A 15 -15.15 -1.16 3.59
N VAL A 16 -14.24 -2.14 3.60
CA VAL A 16 -12.96 -2.09 2.87
C VAL A 16 -12.99 -3.03 1.69
N THR A 17 -12.71 -2.48 0.51
CA THR A 17 -12.41 -3.25 -0.71
C THR A 17 -10.93 -3.07 -1.03
N ILE A 18 -10.18 -4.18 -1.09
CA ILE A 18 -8.77 -4.18 -1.49
C ILE A 18 -8.71 -4.66 -2.94
N GLU A 19 -8.24 -3.81 -3.83
CA GLU A 19 -8.05 -4.13 -5.24
C GLU A 19 -6.83 -5.05 -5.45
N VAL A 20 -6.73 -5.59 -6.66
CA VAL A 20 -5.52 -6.30 -7.11
C VAL A 20 -4.34 -5.32 -7.09
N ASP A 21 -3.17 -5.79 -6.65
CA ASP A 21 -1.97 -4.96 -6.59
C ASP A 21 -1.60 -4.45 -7.99
N SER A 22 -1.34 -3.15 -8.10
CA SER A 22 -0.75 -2.49 -9.26
C SER A 22 0.76 -2.69 -9.24
N VAL A 23 1.28 -3.60 -10.06
CA VAL A 23 2.75 -3.82 -10.13
C VAL A 23 3.30 -3.14 -11.37
N TRP A 24 4.38 -2.38 -11.19
CA TRP A 24 5.06 -1.58 -12.20
C TRP A 24 6.47 -2.10 -12.42
N GLN A 25 6.98 -1.96 -13.65
CA GLN A 25 8.31 -2.46 -13.96
C GLN A 25 9.41 -1.63 -13.26
N THR A 26 9.21 -0.31 -13.15
CA THR A 26 10.17 0.63 -12.56
C THR A 26 9.52 1.54 -11.53
N ASP A 27 10.34 2.18 -10.69
CA ASP A 27 9.88 3.17 -9.72
C ASP A 27 9.28 4.40 -10.42
N GLN A 28 9.86 4.85 -11.53
CA GLN A 28 9.31 5.96 -12.30
C GLN A 28 7.92 5.63 -12.87
N ALA A 29 7.74 4.41 -13.38
CA ALA A 29 6.43 3.95 -13.85
C ALA A 29 5.42 3.87 -12.70
N LYS A 30 5.85 3.41 -11.52
CA LYS A 30 5.03 3.42 -10.30
C LYS A 30 4.57 4.83 -9.93
N HIS A 31 5.46 5.82 -9.94
CA HIS A 31 5.13 7.21 -9.63
C HIS A 31 4.10 7.77 -10.62
N ASN A 32 4.34 7.61 -11.92
CA ASN A 32 3.39 8.02 -12.97
C ASN A 32 2.03 7.33 -12.80
N GLY A 33 2.05 6.04 -12.46
CA GLY A 33 0.86 5.25 -12.20
C GLY A 33 0.05 5.71 -11.00
N ILE A 34 0.72 6.16 -9.93
CA ILE A 34 0.07 6.75 -8.75
C ILE A 34 -0.56 8.10 -9.10
N SER A 35 0.14 8.96 -9.85
CA SER A 35 -0.44 10.23 -10.34
C SER A 35 -1.71 9.98 -11.15
N GLN A 36 -1.69 9.01 -12.07
CA GLN A 36 -2.87 8.63 -12.86
C GLN A 36 -4.00 8.07 -11.97
N GLU A 37 -3.68 7.33 -10.92
CA GLU A 37 -4.69 6.80 -9.98
C GLU A 37 -5.35 7.91 -9.17
N ILE A 38 -4.57 8.92 -8.73
CA ILE A 38 -5.10 10.12 -8.06
C ILE A 38 -6.06 10.85 -8.99
N GLU A 39 -5.66 11.12 -10.24
CA GLU A 39 -6.54 11.79 -11.21
C GLU A 39 -7.83 10.99 -11.52
N ARG A 40 -7.74 9.65 -11.57
CA ARG A 40 -8.92 8.80 -11.74
C ARG A 40 -9.84 8.88 -10.53
N ALA A 41 -9.27 8.89 -9.32
CA ALA A 41 -10.03 9.01 -8.09
C ALA A 41 -10.70 10.38 -7.96
N ASP A 42 -10.02 11.46 -8.38
CA ASP A 42 -10.57 12.82 -8.38
C ASP A 42 -11.78 12.97 -9.32
N ARG A 43 -11.78 12.22 -10.42
CA ARG A 43 -12.92 12.14 -11.36
C ARG A 43 -13.98 11.10 -10.97
N SER A 44 -13.89 10.50 -9.79
CA SER A 44 -14.80 9.43 -9.31
C SER A 44 -15.78 9.92 -8.24
N ASP A 45 -16.47 9.00 -7.54
CA ASP A 45 -17.33 9.31 -6.40
C ASP A 45 -16.56 9.41 -5.07
N ALA A 46 -15.22 9.50 -5.12
CA ALA A 46 -14.40 9.66 -3.94
C ALA A 46 -14.58 11.05 -3.33
N VAL A 47 -14.83 11.12 -2.03
CA VAL A 47 -14.91 12.40 -1.30
C VAL A 47 -13.58 12.82 -0.68
N ALA A 48 -12.62 11.88 -0.61
CA ALA A 48 -11.26 12.15 -0.18
C ALA A 48 -10.31 11.10 -0.79
N ILE A 49 -9.07 11.52 -1.05
CA ILE A 49 -7.98 10.69 -1.55
C ILE A 49 -6.83 10.76 -0.54
N LEU A 50 -6.47 9.63 0.03
CA LEU A 50 -5.30 9.51 0.91
C LEU A 50 -4.25 8.67 0.19
N THR A 51 -3.11 9.28 -0.09
CA THR A 51 -1.91 8.56 -0.49
C THR A 51 -1.12 8.17 0.76
N ILE A 52 -0.68 6.91 0.83
CA ILE A 52 -0.18 6.30 2.05
C ILE A 52 1.20 5.70 1.77
N ALA A 53 2.20 6.11 2.56
CA ALA A 53 3.51 5.50 2.59
C ALA A 53 3.74 4.76 3.91
N HIS A 54 4.45 3.63 3.89
CA HIS A 54 4.90 2.98 5.11
C HIS A 54 6.21 3.58 5.63
N PHE A 55 7.05 4.10 4.73
CA PHE A 55 8.33 4.71 5.08
C PHE A 55 8.39 6.23 4.76
N PRO A 56 9.15 7.02 5.55
CA PRO A 56 9.35 8.45 5.31
C PRO A 56 9.87 8.82 3.91
N ASP A 57 10.84 8.08 3.37
CA ASP A 57 11.36 8.34 2.02
C ASP A 57 10.26 8.27 0.95
N SER A 58 9.30 7.38 1.16
CA SER A 58 8.16 7.20 0.28
C SER A 58 7.11 8.27 0.46
N LEU A 59 6.97 8.81 1.67
CA LEU A 59 6.12 9.96 1.92
C LEU A 59 6.64 11.20 1.19
N ASP A 60 7.95 11.44 1.19
CA ASP A 60 8.55 12.65 0.61
C ASP A 60 8.17 12.81 -0.88
N TRP A 61 8.27 11.73 -1.67
CA TRP A 61 7.88 11.81 -3.09
C TRP A 61 6.36 11.74 -3.31
N LEU A 62 5.60 11.08 -2.42
CA LEU A 62 4.14 11.16 -2.47
C LEU A 62 3.64 12.59 -2.24
N GLN A 63 4.25 13.31 -1.30
CA GLN A 63 3.96 14.73 -1.06
C GLN A 63 4.25 15.56 -2.30
N ALA A 64 5.40 15.36 -2.94
CA ALA A 64 5.74 16.04 -4.19
C ALA A 64 4.72 15.75 -5.31
N ILE A 65 4.22 14.50 -5.43
CA ILE A 65 3.13 14.18 -6.35
C ILE A 65 1.86 14.95 -5.98
N CYS A 66 1.43 14.90 -4.71
CA CYS A 66 0.21 15.57 -4.27
C CYS A 66 0.26 17.08 -4.44
N GLU A 67 1.40 17.73 -4.18
CA GLU A 67 1.62 19.16 -4.41
C GLU A 67 1.57 19.55 -5.89
N SER A 68 1.93 18.62 -6.78
CA SER A 68 1.88 18.84 -8.23
C SER A 68 0.49 18.57 -8.84
N CYS A 69 -0.42 17.93 -8.09
CA CYS A 69 -1.77 17.62 -8.54
C CYS A 69 -2.74 18.76 -8.22
N GLU A 70 -3.44 19.25 -9.25
CA GLU A 70 -4.65 20.06 -9.08
C GLU A 70 -5.85 19.12 -8.91
N SER A 71 -6.29 18.92 -7.65
CA SER A 71 -7.38 18.00 -7.28
C SER A 71 -8.53 18.80 -6.67
N GLU A 72 -9.76 18.62 -7.18
CA GLU A 72 -10.96 19.19 -6.55
C GLU A 72 -11.35 18.41 -5.28
N THR A 73 -11.02 17.12 -5.26
CA THR A 73 -11.18 16.23 -4.12
C THR A 73 -10.05 16.47 -3.12
N PRO A 74 -10.33 16.57 -1.80
CA PRO A 74 -9.30 16.63 -0.77
C PRO A 74 -8.26 15.51 -0.93
N LEU A 75 -7.01 15.91 -1.18
CA LEU A 75 -5.88 15.01 -1.42
C LEU A 75 -4.84 15.19 -0.31
N MET A 76 -4.42 14.07 0.30
CA MET A 76 -3.46 14.09 1.40
C MET A 76 -2.46 12.95 1.28
N ALA A 77 -1.18 13.24 1.54
CA ALA A 77 -0.14 12.23 1.72
C ALA A 77 0.16 12.02 3.22
N VAL A 78 0.14 10.77 3.67
CA VAL A 78 0.27 10.41 5.10
C VAL A 78 1.14 9.19 5.31
N LEU A 79 1.83 9.14 6.45
CA LEU A 79 2.44 7.91 6.90
C LEU A 79 1.38 6.95 7.44
N ALA A 80 1.50 5.70 7.05
CA ALA A 80 0.74 4.57 7.53
C ALA A 80 0.62 4.53 9.07
N LYS A 81 1.71 4.82 9.79
CA LYS A 81 1.74 4.83 11.26
C LYS A 81 0.97 5.99 11.89
N GLU A 82 0.66 7.04 11.13
CA GLU A 82 -0.02 8.26 11.59
C GLU A 82 -1.52 8.24 11.32
N LEU A 83 -1.99 7.28 10.49
CA LEU A 83 -3.41 7.01 10.31
C LEU A 83 -4.07 6.74 11.66
N SER A 84 -4.96 7.65 12.04
CA SER A 84 -5.56 7.73 13.38
C SER A 84 -7.02 8.16 13.30
N ALA A 85 -7.74 8.02 14.42
CA ALA A 85 -9.10 8.53 14.54
C ALA A 85 -9.17 10.06 14.31
N ASP A 86 -8.11 10.79 14.65
CA ASP A 86 -8.05 12.24 14.45
C ASP A 86 -8.00 12.60 12.96
N ILE A 87 -7.21 11.86 12.16
CA ILE A 87 -7.23 12.02 10.69
C ILE A 87 -8.60 11.63 10.14
N ALA A 88 -9.18 10.52 10.60
CA ALA A 88 -10.49 10.08 10.14
C ALA A 88 -11.59 11.12 10.40
N ALA A 89 -11.55 11.78 11.56
CA ALA A 89 -12.50 12.83 11.93
C ALA A 89 -12.35 14.10 11.07
N GLN A 90 -11.15 14.41 10.58
CA GLN A 90 -10.90 15.57 9.72
C GLN A 90 -11.47 15.42 8.31
N LEU A 91 -11.72 14.17 7.85
CA LEU A 91 -12.25 13.92 6.51
C LEU A 91 -13.75 14.30 6.38
N ASP A 92 -14.46 14.48 7.49
CA ASP A 92 -15.89 14.85 7.53
C ASP A 92 -16.79 13.98 6.61
N VAL A 93 -16.59 12.67 6.66
CA VAL A 93 -17.28 11.71 5.78
C VAL A 93 -18.53 11.08 6.41
N GLY A 94 -19.56 10.90 5.59
CA GLY A 94 -20.81 10.21 5.91
C GLY A 94 -20.81 8.73 5.49
N PRO A 95 -21.86 7.98 5.87
CA PRO A 95 -21.93 6.52 5.63
C PRO A 95 -22.10 6.12 4.16
N ASN A 96 -22.57 7.02 3.31
CA ASN A 96 -22.75 6.76 1.87
C ASN A 96 -21.51 7.11 1.04
N ASP A 97 -20.55 7.79 1.64
CA ASP A 97 -19.37 8.28 0.95
C ASP A 97 -18.38 7.14 0.67
N MET A 98 -17.38 7.46 -0.14
CA MET A 98 -16.27 6.58 -0.46
C MET A 98 -14.97 7.37 -0.38
N ILE A 99 -13.94 6.78 0.22
CA ILE A 99 -12.58 7.32 0.18
C ILE A 99 -11.66 6.39 -0.60
N GLN A 100 -10.76 6.99 -1.36
CA GLN A 100 -9.69 6.28 -2.05
C GLN A 100 -8.45 6.26 -1.16
N LEU A 101 -7.91 5.07 -0.92
CA LEU A 101 -6.63 4.86 -0.26
C LEU A 101 -5.63 4.33 -1.30
N VAL A 102 -4.64 5.14 -1.69
CA VAL A 102 -3.58 4.77 -2.62
C VAL A 102 -2.31 4.49 -1.82
N VAL A 103 -1.95 3.22 -1.68
CA VAL A 103 -0.79 2.81 -0.89
C VAL A 103 0.41 2.64 -1.80
N ALA A 104 1.49 3.38 -1.54
CA ALA A 104 2.68 3.43 -2.40
C ALA A 104 3.58 2.20 -2.34
N GLU A 105 3.33 1.31 -1.38
CA GLU A 105 4.13 0.11 -1.13
C GLU A 105 3.41 -0.88 -0.20
N ARG A 106 3.92 -2.12 -0.14
CA ARG A 106 3.54 -3.13 0.85
C ARG A 106 4.60 -3.15 1.95
N HIS A 107 4.21 -3.05 3.22
CA HIS A 107 5.19 -3.20 4.30
C HIS A 107 5.73 -4.64 4.36
N PRO A 108 7.03 -4.90 4.58
CA PRO A 108 7.57 -6.27 4.59
C PRO A 108 6.93 -7.21 5.63
N LEU A 109 6.48 -6.68 6.77
CA LEU A 109 5.66 -7.42 7.73
C LEU A 109 4.19 -7.33 7.38
N THR A 110 3.59 -8.49 7.03
CA THR A 110 2.14 -8.61 6.78
C THR A 110 1.29 -8.06 7.93
N ARG A 111 1.76 -8.19 9.18
CA ARG A 111 1.00 -7.69 10.35
C ARG A 111 0.92 -6.17 10.39
N VAL A 112 1.97 -5.46 9.98
CA VAL A 112 2.00 -4.00 9.92
C VAL A 112 1.20 -3.52 8.72
N ASP A 113 1.45 -4.13 7.55
CA ASP A 113 0.76 -3.83 6.28
C ASP A 113 -0.77 -3.91 6.42
N ASP A 114 -1.25 -5.00 7.05
CA ASP A 114 -2.68 -5.21 7.26
C ASP A 114 -3.25 -4.28 8.34
N LYS A 115 -2.50 -4.03 9.43
CA LYS A 115 -3.03 -3.36 10.62
C LYS A 115 -3.39 -1.91 10.31
N VAL A 116 -2.50 -1.21 9.61
CA VAL A 116 -2.65 0.22 9.31
C VAL A 116 -3.99 0.51 8.65
N LEU A 117 -4.32 -0.23 7.60
CA LEU A 117 -5.53 0.01 6.83
C LEU A 117 -6.77 -0.57 7.52
N LYS A 118 -6.64 -1.70 8.21
CA LYS A 118 -7.77 -2.32 8.92
C LYS A 118 -8.23 -1.48 10.10
N ASP A 119 -7.29 -0.92 10.87
CA ASP A 119 -7.64 -0.14 12.06
C ASP A 119 -8.18 1.24 11.68
N PHE A 120 -7.57 1.90 10.68
CA PHE A 120 -8.05 3.19 10.17
C PHE A 120 -9.41 3.08 9.48
N ALA A 121 -9.59 2.10 8.59
CA ALA A 121 -10.87 1.92 7.92
C ALA A 121 -11.98 1.44 8.86
N ALA A 122 -11.65 0.78 9.98
CA ALA A 122 -12.65 0.36 10.96
C ALA A 122 -13.30 1.52 11.73
N VAL A 123 -12.62 2.68 11.81
CA VAL A 123 -13.17 3.88 12.47
C VAL A 123 -13.93 4.80 11.51
N LEU A 124 -13.79 4.58 10.21
CA LEU A 124 -14.48 5.37 9.18
C LEU A 124 -15.92 4.85 8.98
N PRO A 125 -16.92 5.75 8.92
CA PRO A 125 -18.31 5.36 8.67
C PRO A 125 -18.56 5.00 7.20
N CYS A 126 -17.64 5.33 6.30
CA CYS A 126 -17.78 5.25 4.84
C CYS A 126 -17.11 4.00 4.23
N ARG A 127 -17.28 3.83 2.92
CA ARG A 127 -16.55 2.81 2.13
C ARG A 127 -15.11 3.25 1.89
N CYS A 128 -14.17 2.31 1.89
CA CYS A 128 -12.75 2.54 1.61
C CYS A 128 -12.31 1.62 0.46
N ARG A 129 -11.89 2.20 -0.67
CA ARG A 129 -11.24 1.45 -1.77
C ARG A 129 -9.73 1.57 -1.62
N VAL A 130 -9.03 0.44 -1.59
CA VAL A 130 -7.58 0.41 -1.36
C VAL A 130 -6.88 -0.18 -2.57
N THR A 131 -5.97 0.59 -3.15
CA THR A 131 -5.05 0.14 -4.20
C THR A 131 -3.63 0.15 -3.67
N TYR A 132 -2.87 -0.90 -3.96
CA TYR A 132 -1.44 -0.93 -3.65
C TYR A 132 -0.66 -0.79 -4.94
N HIS A 133 0.36 0.05 -4.91
CA HIS A 133 1.29 0.26 -6.01
C HIS A 133 2.66 -0.27 -5.60
N LEU A 134 3.25 -1.10 -6.44
CA LEU A 134 4.52 -1.77 -6.19
C LEU A 134 5.40 -1.66 -7.42
N SER A 135 6.70 -1.60 -7.23
CA SER A 135 7.67 -1.64 -8.31
C SER A 135 8.53 -2.88 -8.20
N LEU A 136 8.86 -3.50 -9.34
CA LEU A 136 9.78 -4.64 -9.38
C LEU A 136 11.19 -4.25 -8.91
N GLU A 137 11.52 -2.96 -8.88
CA GLU A 137 12.80 -2.42 -8.41
C GLU A 137 12.90 -2.36 -6.89
N GLU A 138 11.77 -2.38 -6.16
CA GLU A 138 11.75 -2.18 -4.72
C GLU A 138 12.38 -3.34 -3.93
N PRO A 139 12.96 -3.07 -2.75
CA PRO A 139 13.63 -4.09 -1.94
C PRO A 139 12.78 -5.34 -1.68
N LEU A 140 11.48 -5.18 -1.40
CA LEU A 140 10.55 -6.29 -1.21
C LEU A 140 10.53 -7.20 -2.44
N MET A 141 10.35 -6.62 -3.64
CA MET A 141 10.26 -7.37 -4.89
C MET A 141 11.60 -7.98 -5.30
N GLN A 142 12.72 -7.31 -5.01
CA GLN A 142 14.06 -7.85 -5.27
C GLN A 142 14.33 -9.14 -4.49
N GLN A 143 13.82 -9.27 -3.24
CA GLN A 143 13.92 -10.52 -2.48
C GLN A 143 13.20 -11.71 -3.16
N PHE A 144 12.30 -11.44 -4.11
CA PHE A 144 11.55 -12.46 -4.86
C PHE A 144 12.02 -12.63 -6.31
N GLY A 145 13.16 -12.04 -6.66
CA GLY A 145 13.67 -12.08 -8.02
C GLY A 145 12.96 -11.10 -8.95
N GLY A 146 12.64 -9.89 -8.46
CA GLY A 146 12.10 -8.78 -9.25
C GLY A 146 12.84 -8.57 -10.58
N GLU A 147 14.19 -8.63 -10.57
CA GLU A 147 15.00 -8.56 -11.79
C GLU A 147 14.67 -9.67 -12.81
N ARG A 148 14.51 -10.92 -12.35
CA ARG A 148 14.16 -12.04 -13.23
C ARG A 148 12.76 -11.88 -13.81
N ILE A 149 11.81 -11.40 -13.00
CA ILE A 149 10.44 -11.15 -13.44
C ILE A 149 10.43 -10.02 -14.47
N SER A 150 11.13 -8.93 -14.20
CA SER A 150 11.26 -7.78 -15.10
C SER A 150 11.78 -8.22 -16.48
N LYS A 151 12.90 -8.95 -16.54
CA LYS A 151 13.45 -9.49 -17.80
C LYS A 151 12.46 -10.41 -18.54
N MET A 152 11.70 -11.22 -17.80
CA MET A 152 10.68 -12.08 -18.42
C MET A 152 9.57 -11.27 -19.06
N LEU A 153 9.12 -10.18 -18.42
CA LEU A 153 8.06 -9.31 -18.94
C LEU A 153 8.54 -8.53 -20.16
N GLU A 154 9.78 -8.04 -20.17
CA GLU A 154 10.40 -7.42 -21.35
C GLU A 154 10.42 -8.37 -22.54
N MET A 155 10.80 -9.63 -22.32
CA MET A 155 10.78 -10.65 -23.36
C MET A 155 9.37 -10.96 -23.89
N LEU A 156 8.33 -10.73 -23.09
CA LEU A 156 6.93 -10.87 -23.50
C LEU A 156 6.37 -9.60 -24.17
N GLY A 157 7.19 -8.55 -24.34
CA GLY A 157 6.83 -7.31 -25.03
C GLY A 157 6.10 -6.29 -24.16
N MET A 158 6.06 -6.49 -22.85
CA MET A 158 5.45 -5.54 -21.92
C MET A 158 6.22 -4.22 -21.90
N GLN A 159 5.50 -3.10 -21.90
CA GLN A 159 6.13 -1.78 -21.84
C GLN A 159 6.44 -1.37 -20.38
N PRO A 160 7.49 -0.57 -20.13
CA PRO A 160 7.86 -0.18 -18.77
C PRO A 160 6.80 0.60 -17.99
N ASP A 161 5.93 1.33 -18.70
CA ASP A 161 4.83 2.11 -18.17
C ASP A 161 3.50 1.34 -18.12
N GLU A 162 3.50 0.07 -18.50
CA GLU A 162 2.31 -0.78 -18.44
C GLU A 162 2.08 -1.29 -17.02
N ARG A 163 0.83 -1.20 -16.56
CA ARG A 163 0.42 -1.70 -15.23
C ARG A 163 0.15 -3.20 -15.29
N ILE A 164 0.76 -3.96 -14.38
CA ILE A 164 0.45 -5.39 -14.20
C ILE A 164 -0.62 -5.55 -13.13
N GLU A 165 -1.79 -6.04 -13.53
CA GLU A 165 -2.87 -6.40 -12.61
C GLU A 165 -3.20 -7.88 -12.76
N SER A 166 -2.78 -8.69 -11.79
CA SER A 166 -3.11 -10.12 -11.78
C SER A 166 -3.31 -10.63 -10.37
N PRO A 167 -4.48 -11.24 -10.05
CA PRO A 167 -4.70 -11.87 -8.75
C PRO A 167 -3.65 -12.93 -8.39
N ILE A 168 -3.07 -13.59 -9.40
CA ILE A 168 -2.01 -14.59 -9.22
C ILE A 168 -0.72 -13.89 -8.75
N VAL A 169 -0.38 -12.76 -9.36
CA VAL A 169 0.81 -11.96 -8.99
C VAL A 169 0.64 -11.39 -7.59
N THR A 170 -0.49 -10.75 -7.29
CA THR A 170 -0.82 -10.29 -5.93
C THR A 170 -0.70 -11.41 -4.91
N ARG A 171 -1.25 -12.59 -5.19
CA ARG A 171 -1.14 -13.75 -4.28
C ARG A 171 0.31 -14.20 -4.10
N ALA A 172 1.11 -14.19 -5.16
CA ALA A 172 2.53 -14.53 -5.09
C ALA A 172 3.27 -13.56 -4.18
N ILE A 173 3.08 -12.24 -4.36
CA ILE A 173 3.66 -11.16 -3.53
C ILE A 173 3.27 -11.32 -2.06
N ARG A 174 1.99 -11.61 -1.78
CA ARG A 174 1.51 -11.82 -0.40
C ARG A 174 2.13 -13.05 0.26
N ASN A 175 2.30 -14.16 -0.47
CA ASN A 175 3.00 -15.34 0.06
C ASN A 175 4.48 -15.06 0.34
N ALA A 176 5.07 -14.28 -0.53
CA ALA A 176 6.43 -13.77 -0.45
C ALA A 176 6.63 -12.93 0.83
N GLN A 177 5.83 -11.88 1.01
CA GLN A 177 5.79 -11.03 2.19
C GLN A 177 5.59 -11.86 3.48
N LYS A 178 4.70 -12.87 3.45
CA LYS A 178 4.49 -13.77 4.59
C LYS A 178 5.77 -14.52 4.99
N LYS A 179 6.54 -15.03 4.03
CA LYS A 179 7.83 -15.70 4.31
C LYS A 179 8.84 -14.76 4.97
N ILE A 180 8.93 -13.52 4.49
CA ILE A 180 9.78 -12.50 5.14
C ILE A 180 9.31 -12.27 6.58
N SER A 181 7.99 -12.06 6.76
CA SER A 181 7.41 -11.79 8.08
C SER A 181 7.61 -12.94 9.08
N GLU A 182 7.71 -14.20 8.63
CA GLU A 182 8.00 -15.37 9.48
C GLU A 182 9.47 -15.45 9.91
N ASN A 183 10.38 -14.92 9.09
CA ASN A 183 11.83 -14.94 9.35
C ASN A 183 12.32 -13.78 10.23
N VAL A 184 11.47 -12.77 10.47
CA VAL A 184 11.78 -11.63 11.33
C VAL A 184 11.30 -11.90 12.76
N SER A 185 12.19 -11.70 13.74
CA SER A 185 11.88 -11.94 15.14
C SER A 185 10.74 -11.02 15.62
N PRO A 186 9.72 -11.53 16.34
CA PRO A 186 8.62 -10.72 16.86
C PRO A 186 9.04 -9.67 17.90
N ASN A 187 10.27 -9.77 18.43
CA ASN A 187 10.90 -8.80 19.34
C ASN A 187 12.07 -8.05 18.68
N GLY A 188 12.14 -8.04 17.34
CA GLY A 188 13.18 -7.33 16.56
C GLY A 188 13.11 -5.81 16.72
N PRO A 189 14.13 -5.06 16.23
CA PRO A 189 14.17 -3.61 16.37
C PRO A 189 12.87 -3.02 15.80
N SER A 190 12.13 -2.31 16.65
CA SER A 190 10.78 -1.80 16.38
C SER A 190 10.62 -1.30 14.93
N ASP A 191 9.60 -1.79 14.22
CA ASP A 191 9.23 -1.38 12.85
C ASP A 191 9.25 0.15 12.62
N LEU A 192 9.09 0.93 13.69
CA LEU A 192 8.96 2.38 13.72
C LEU A 192 10.26 3.17 13.48
N ARG A 193 11.41 2.54 13.17
CA ARG A 193 12.73 3.22 13.09
C ARG A 193 13.45 3.15 11.74
N ALA A 194 12.83 2.67 10.67
CA ALA A 194 13.42 2.72 9.35
C ALA A 194 12.86 3.91 8.55
N ASN A 195 13.75 4.65 7.88
CA ASN A 195 13.38 5.75 6.99
C ASN A 195 13.03 5.26 5.58
N SER A 196 13.48 4.06 5.20
CA SER A 196 13.19 3.42 3.92
C SER A 196 12.95 1.91 4.06
N MET A 197 12.32 1.31 3.04
CA MET A 197 12.18 -0.14 2.97
C MET A 197 13.54 -0.84 2.95
N GLN A 198 14.53 -0.30 2.23
CA GLN A 198 15.87 -0.87 2.15
C GLN A 198 16.53 -0.87 3.53
N GLU A 199 16.46 0.24 4.26
CA GLU A 199 16.97 0.33 5.62
C GLU A 199 16.25 -0.66 6.56
N TRP A 200 14.94 -0.86 6.38
CA TRP A 200 14.20 -1.87 7.12
C TRP A 200 14.76 -3.28 6.85
N PHE A 201 15.02 -3.62 5.59
CA PHE A 201 15.62 -4.92 5.23
C PHE A 201 17.02 -5.09 5.82
N ASP A 202 17.88 -4.09 5.70
CA ASP A 202 19.25 -4.14 6.24
C ASP A 202 19.29 -4.35 7.75
N LYS A 203 18.28 -3.83 8.47
CA LYS A 203 18.16 -3.98 9.94
C LYS A 203 17.52 -5.31 10.36
N ASN A 204 16.63 -5.88 9.55
CA ASN A 204 15.73 -6.96 10.00
C ASN A 204 15.95 -8.30 9.29
N VAL A 205 16.55 -8.30 8.11
CA VAL A 205 16.79 -9.51 7.30
C VAL A 205 18.28 -9.77 7.23
N ARG A 206 18.71 -10.91 7.78
CA ARG A 206 20.10 -11.36 7.64
C ARG A 206 20.34 -11.81 6.21
N LYS A 207 21.43 -11.33 5.60
CA LYS A 207 21.92 -11.82 4.30
C LYS A 207 22.44 -13.25 4.41
#